data_AF-A0A0Q3QV05-F1
#
_entry.id   AF-A0A0Q3QV05-F1
#
_cell.length_a   1.000
_cell.length_b   1.000
_cell.length_c   1.000
_cell.angle_alpha   90.00
_cell.angle_beta   90.00
_cell.angle_gamma   90.00
#
_symmetry.space_group_name_H-M   'P 1'
#
loop_
_entity.id
_entity.type
_entity.pdbx_description
1 polymer ?
#
loop_
_entity_poly.entity_id
_entity_poly.type
_entity_poly.pdbx_seq_one_letter_code
_entity_poly.pdbx_strand_id
1 'polypeptide(L)'
;MEKIAKKYLKIYHNPAETNDVYTYVDWEDYINHQFEIYTKIDKRRKDADITIYLALIKNPYLLGLSEAFQSNDYELLNHTIYHYSKHRLLDMKAGGYDHCLYFWNVMDSMACNYKEAVEKCFPEELGLCKNGYPFYVVASNLLMSLWYKNQQWMEFAYPAGEKFLSQKKGLWEKAIVSYLMALSNKDMEKATEALSDVCKHSTRIDRPKIYKCFCTEAHGLYQIARYLLSEEDFNRIEMPANDNFCKGLISWQRKHNYPEKGNMIVHYPEELDVMNHILDLPLPRCVLKGSGGRQTIDTEQMKKNLIAEFAGVDS
;
A
#
# COMPACT_ATOMS: atom_id res chain seq x y z
N MET A 1 -3.90 -18.57 -10.59
CA MET A 1 -3.80 -17.15 -11.00
C MET A 1 -4.64 -16.83 -12.24
N GLU A 2 -4.88 -17.84 -13.09
CA GLU A 2 -5.42 -17.77 -14.45
C GLU A 2 -6.56 -16.77 -14.72
N LYS A 3 -7.62 -16.73 -13.91
CA LYS A 3 -8.74 -15.79 -14.13
C LYS A 3 -8.33 -14.32 -13.98
N ILE A 4 -7.60 -13.99 -12.90
CA ILE A 4 -7.07 -12.64 -12.67
C ILE A 4 -6.12 -12.28 -13.80
N ALA A 5 -5.16 -13.17 -14.08
CA ALA A 5 -4.14 -12.98 -15.10
C ALA A 5 -4.76 -12.69 -16.47
N LYS A 6 -5.69 -13.54 -16.92
CA LYS A 6 -6.38 -13.37 -18.21
C LYS A 6 -7.11 -12.03 -18.32
N LYS A 7 -7.81 -11.61 -17.26
CA LYS A 7 -8.52 -10.32 -17.25
C LYS A 7 -7.55 -9.14 -17.24
N TYR A 8 -6.50 -9.22 -16.42
CA TYR A 8 -5.50 -8.17 -16.29
C TYR A 8 -4.74 -7.96 -17.59
N LEU A 9 -4.16 -9.01 -18.17
CA LEU A 9 -3.39 -8.95 -19.42
C LEU A 9 -4.23 -8.43 -20.59
N LYS A 10 -5.50 -8.83 -20.68
CA LYS A 10 -6.42 -8.31 -21.70
C LYS A 10 -6.60 -6.78 -21.60
N ILE A 11 -6.63 -6.24 -20.38
CA ILE A 11 -6.78 -4.80 -20.16
C ILE A 11 -5.43 -4.10 -20.37
N TYR A 12 -4.34 -4.63 -19.79
CA TYR A 12 -3.00 -4.04 -19.86
C TYR A 12 -2.53 -3.81 -21.30
N HIS A 13 -2.75 -4.79 -22.18
CA HIS A 13 -2.37 -4.69 -23.60
C HIS A 13 -3.41 -3.99 -24.48
N ASN A 14 -4.43 -3.33 -23.91
CA ASN A 14 -5.42 -2.58 -24.66
C ASN A 14 -5.31 -1.07 -24.35
N PRO A 15 -4.67 -0.28 -25.24
CA PRO A 15 -4.49 1.16 -25.04
C PRO A 15 -5.77 1.95 -24.79
N ALA A 16 -6.91 1.49 -25.33
CA ALA A 16 -8.20 2.14 -25.12
C ALA A 16 -8.74 1.99 -23.68
N GLU A 17 -8.22 1.01 -22.93
CA GLU A 17 -8.60 0.72 -21.54
C GLU A 17 -7.53 1.17 -20.53
N THR A 18 -6.35 1.59 -21.01
CA THR A 18 -5.20 2.04 -20.20
C THR A 18 -4.77 3.47 -20.48
N ASN A 19 -5.51 4.23 -21.30
CA ASN A 19 -5.23 5.63 -21.65
C ASN A 19 -5.06 6.57 -20.43
N ASP A 20 -5.73 6.27 -19.31
CA ASP A 20 -5.70 7.07 -18.09
C ASP A 20 -4.65 6.61 -17.06
N VAL A 21 -3.80 5.63 -17.42
CA VAL A 21 -2.75 5.10 -16.54
C VAL A 21 -1.41 5.01 -17.27
N TYR A 22 -0.32 5.05 -16.51
CA TYR A 22 1.01 4.82 -17.06
C TYR A 22 1.23 3.32 -17.22
N THR A 23 1.40 2.86 -18.46
CA THR A 23 1.79 1.50 -18.82
C THR A 23 3.06 1.55 -19.64
N TYR A 24 3.81 0.45 -19.61
CA TYR A 24 5.05 0.28 -20.36
C TYR A 24 4.91 -0.97 -21.23
N VAL A 25 5.53 -1.00 -22.40
CA VAL A 25 5.44 -2.19 -23.27
C VAL A 25 6.20 -3.36 -22.64
N ASP A 26 7.39 -3.07 -22.13
CA ASP A 26 8.32 -3.99 -21.49
C ASP A 26 9.29 -3.21 -20.58
N TRP A 27 10.29 -3.91 -20.02
CA TRP A 27 11.31 -3.28 -19.18
C TRP A 27 12.23 -2.34 -19.93
N GLU A 28 12.50 -2.57 -21.22
CA GLU A 28 13.36 -1.70 -22.01
C GLU A 28 12.67 -0.33 -22.21
N ASP A 29 11.39 -0.34 -22.56
CA ASP A 29 10.55 0.86 -22.64
C ASP A 29 10.49 1.60 -21.29
N TYR A 30 10.30 0.87 -20.19
CA TYR A 30 10.33 1.44 -18.85
C TYR A 30 11.68 2.12 -18.52
N ILE A 31 12.81 1.43 -18.74
CA ILE A 31 14.15 1.96 -18.45
C ILE A 31 14.46 3.17 -19.34
N ASN A 32 14.12 3.11 -20.63
CA ASN A 32 14.28 4.24 -21.55
C ASN A 32 13.49 5.47 -21.07
N HIS A 33 12.27 5.28 -20.58
CA HIS A 33 11.49 6.38 -20.01
C HIS A 33 12.14 6.98 -18.75
N GLN A 34 12.74 6.14 -17.91
CA GLN A 34 13.48 6.58 -16.73
C GLN A 34 14.73 7.39 -17.11
N PHE A 35 15.46 6.96 -18.14
CA PHE A 35 16.58 7.71 -18.73
C PHE A 35 16.15 9.08 -19.26
N GLU A 36 15.02 9.16 -19.96
CA GLU A 36 14.51 10.44 -20.45
C GLU A 36 14.20 11.41 -19.31
N ILE A 37 13.58 10.90 -18.23
CA ILE A 37 13.27 11.69 -17.04
C ILE A 37 14.56 12.17 -16.37
N TYR A 38 15.50 11.25 -16.14
CA TYR A 38 16.79 11.55 -15.55
C TYR A 38 17.54 12.64 -16.33
N THR A 39 17.66 12.46 -17.65
CA THR A 39 18.32 13.41 -18.56
C THR A 39 17.65 14.79 -18.53
N LYS A 40 16.30 14.84 -18.40
CA LYS A 40 15.56 16.11 -18.28
C LYS A 40 15.84 16.82 -16.95
N ILE A 41 16.09 16.08 -15.86
CA ILE A 41 16.43 16.63 -14.53
C ILE A 41 17.85 17.16 -14.53
N ASP A 42 18.82 16.31 -14.91
CA ASP A 42 20.25 16.61 -14.91
C ASP A 42 20.56 17.87 -15.74
N LYS A 43 20.02 17.96 -16.95
CA LYS A 43 20.16 19.14 -17.82
C LYS A 43 19.58 20.43 -17.23
N ARG A 44 18.61 20.34 -16.33
CA ARG A 44 17.89 21.50 -15.77
C ARG A 44 18.44 21.96 -14.44
N ARG A 45 19.16 21.13 -13.69
CA ARG A 45 19.61 21.44 -12.31
C ARG A 45 20.93 20.77 -11.98
N LYS A 46 21.94 21.57 -11.61
CA LYS A 46 23.27 21.10 -11.20
C LYS A 46 23.28 20.45 -9.80
N ASP A 47 22.29 20.75 -8.96
CA ASP A 47 22.18 20.27 -7.58
C ASP A 47 20.88 19.47 -7.37
N ALA A 48 20.69 18.38 -8.12
CA ALA A 48 19.50 17.55 -7.99
C ALA A 48 19.53 16.79 -6.64
N ASP A 49 18.72 17.24 -5.69
CA ASP A 49 18.49 16.56 -4.40
C ASP A 49 17.69 15.26 -4.61
N ILE A 50 17.91 14.27 -3.73
CA ILE A 50 17.25 12.95 -3.73
C ILE A 50 15.72 13.05 -3.79
N THR A 51 15.16 14.11 -3.22
CA THR A 51 13.72 14.38 -3.23
C THR A 51 13.16 14.63 -4.64
N ILE A 52 13.97 15.18 -5.55
CA ILE A 52 13.62 15.38 -6.95
C ILE A 52 13.65 14.06 -7.70
N TYR A 53 14.68 13.24 -7.47
CA TYR A 53 14.75 11.91 -8.06
C TYR A 53 13.58 11.03 -7.61
N LEU A 54 13.28 11.01 -6.30
CA LEU A 54 12.13 10.31 -5.73
C LEU A 54 10.80 10.66 -6.41
N ALA A 55 10.53 11.95 -6.61
CA ALA A 55 9.29 12.42 -7.23
C ALA A 55 9.18 12.01 -8.71
N LEU A 56 10.29 11.60 -9.33
CA LEU A 56 10.39 11.42 -10.77
C LEU A 56 10.69 9.97 -11.17
N ILE A 57 11.13 9.11 -10.24
CA ILE A 57 11.14 7.65 -10.46
C ILE A 57 9.71 7.22 -10.74
N LYS A 58 9.43 6.74 -11.96
CA LYS A 58 8.13 6.17 -12.30
C LYS A 58 8.02 4.77 -11.74
N ASN A 59 6.84 4.46 -11.24
CA ASN A 59 6.58 3.18 -10.61
C ASN A 59 6.17 2.13 -11.67
N PRO A 60 6.89 1.01 -11.81
CA PRO A 60 6.60 -0.02 -12.80
C PRO A 60 5.52 -1.03 -12.36
N TYR A 61 4.76 -0.75 -11.30
CA TYR A 61 3.80 -1.70 -10.72
C TYR A 61 2.90 -2.42 -11.72
N LEU A 62 2.30 -1.69 -12.67
CA LEU A 62 1.41 -2.32 -13.63
C LEU A 62 2.14 -3.27 -14.60
N LEU A 63 3.40 -2.96 -14.95
CA LEU A 63 4.28 -3.84 -15.73
C LEU A 63 4.67 -5.07 -14.92
N GLY A 64 5.15 -4.90 -13.69
CA GLY A 64 5.51 -6.03 -12.82
C GLY A 64 4.33 -6.98 -12.56
N LEU A 65 3.12 -6.45 -12.39
CA LEU A 65 1.91 -7.26 -12.29
C LEU A 65 1.64 -8.02 -13.60
N SER A 66 1.80 -7.36 -14.75
CA SER A 66 1.63 -7.98 -16.06
C SER A 66 2.56 -9.18 -16.20
N GLU A 67 3.84 -9.01 -15.89
CA GLU A 67 4.82 -10.09 -15.98
C GLU A 67 4.53 -11.24 -15.02
N ALA A 68 4.26 -10.94 -13.75
CA ALA A 68 3.91 -11.96 -12.76
C ALA A 68 2.67 -12.76 -13.18
N PHE A 69 1.68 -12.09 -13.76
CA PHE A 69 0.48 -12.75 -14.28
C PHE A 69 0.75 -13.57 -15.55
N GLN A 70 1.64 -13.10 -16.43
CA GLN A 70 2.02 -13.81 -17.65
C GLN A 70 2.85 -15.06 -17.35
N SER A 71 3.78 -15.00 -16.41
CA SER A 71 4.63 -16.12 -16.00
C SER A 71 3.99 -17.02 -14.94
N ASN A 72 2.82 -16.65 -14.41
CA ASN A 72 2.15 -17.32 -13.29
C ASN A 72 3.06 -17.42 -12.05
N ASP A 73 3.82 -16.36 -11.78
CA ASP A 73 4.84 -16.29 -10.74
C ASP A 73 4.33 -15.50 -9.52
N TYR A 74 4.09 -16.23 -8.43
CA TYR A 74 3.63 -15.65 -7.17
C TYR A 74 4.73 -14.92 -6.39
N GLU A 75 5.99 -15.31 -6.59
CA GLU A 75 7.14 -14.65 -5.98
C GLU A 75 7.36 -13.28 -6.63
N LEU A 76 7.38 -13.24 -7.96
CA LEU A 76 7.44 -11.97 -8.71
C LEU A 76 6.23 -11.07 -8.39
N LEU A 77 5.04 -11.64 -8.23
CA LEU A 77 3.86 -10.88 -7.79
C LEU A 77 4.09 -10.25 -6.41
N ASN A 78 4.65 -11.00 -5.45
CA ASN A 78 4.96 -10.49 -4.12
C ASN A 78 6.04 -9.40 -4.15
N HIS A 79 7.12 -9.62 -4.92
CA HIS A 79 8.19 -8.63 -5.13
C HIS A 79 7.68 -7.37 -5.81
N THR A 80 6.75 -7.48 -6.76
CA THR A 80 6.12 -6.34 -7.41
C THR A 80 5.34 -5.47 -6.42
N ILE A 81 4.54 -6.10 -5.55
CA ILE A 81 3.79 -5.37 -4.51
C ILE A 81 4.75 -4.73 -3.50
N TYR A 82 5.85 -5.41 -3.16
CA TYR A 82 6.89 -4.87 -2.28
C TYR A 82 7.59 -3.64 -2.90
N HIS A 83 8.06 -3.74 -4.15
CA HIS A 83 8.65 -2.63 -4.89
C HIS A 83 7.69 -1.44 -4.98
N TYR A 84 6.42 -1.70 -5.32
CA TYR A 84 5.38 -0.66 -5.37
C TYR A 84 5.21 0.05 -4.03
N SER A 85 5.12 -0.72 -2.96
CA SER A 85 4.96 -0.24 -1.59
C SER A 85 6.15 0.61 -1.17
N LYS A 86 7.37 0.13 -1.41
CA LYS A 86 8.61 0.83 -1.10
C LYS A 86 8.67 2.20 -1.79
N HIS A 87 8.46 2.20 -3.10
CA HIS A 87 8.42 3.42 -3.90
C HIS A 87 7.37 4.43 -3.38
N ARG A 88 6.15 3.97 -3.11
CA ARG A 88 5.06 4.82 -2.60
C ARG A 88 5.31 5.40 -1.21
N LEU A 89 6.03 4.70 -0.36
CA LEU A 89 6.35 5.16 1.00
C LEU A 89 7.51 6.16 0.99
N LEU A 90 8.42 6.06 0.02
CA LEU A 90 9.50 7.02 -0.18
C LEU A 90 9.02 8.30 -0.89
N ASP A 91 7.97 8.23 -1.72
CA ASP A 91 7.29 9.39 -2.32
C ASP A 91 6.44 10.16 -1.29
N MET A 92 7.13 10.93 -0.43
CA MET A 92 6.53 11.71 0.65
C MET A 92 5.78 12.93 0.10
N LYS A 93 4.45 12.80 0.00
CA LYS A 93 3.57 13.90 -0.44
C LYS A 93 3.02 14.69 0.72
N ALA A 94 3.15 16.02 0.62
CA ALA A 94 2.52 16.94 1.57
C ALA A 94 1.00 16.87 1.39
N GLY A 95 0.27 16.86 2.51
CA GLY A 95 -1.18 16.83 2.52
C GLY A 95 -1.75 17.65 3.66
N GLY A 96 -3.03 17.98 3.56
CA GLY A 96 -3.78 18.67 4.62
C GLY A 96 -4.21 17.76 5.77
N TYR A 97 -3.80 16.49 5.76
CA TYR A 97 -4.21 15.45 6.71
C TYR A 97 -3.03 15.01 7.58
N ASP A 98 -3.34 14.40 8.72
CA ASP A 98 -2.34 13.72 9.55
C ASP A 98 -1.97 12.35 8.96
N HIS A 99 -1.39 11.48 9.80
CA HIS A 99 -0.90 10.17 9.38
C HIS A 99 -2.00 9.24 8.83
N CYS A 100 -3.30 9.53 9.00
CA CYS A 100 -4.36 8.75 8.35
C CYS A 100 -4.25 8.72 6.81
N LEU A 101 -3.55 9.69 6.21
CA LEU A 101 -3.28 9.72 4.77
C LEU A 101 -2.54 8.46 4.27
N TYR A 102 -1.79 7.79 5.15
CA TYR A 102 -1.05 6.57 4.83
C TYR A 102 -1.90 5.29 4.81
N PHE A 103 -3.20 5.34 5.08
CA PHE A 103 -4.05 4.15 5.15
C PHE A 103 -3.89 3.22 3.94
N TRP A 104 -3.97 3.78 2.72
CA TRP A 104 -3.79 2.96 1.50
C TRP A 104 -2.38 2.44 1.31
N ASN A 105 -1.36 3.24 1.65
CA ASN A 105 0.03 2.77 1.60
C ASN A 105 0.23 1.55 2.50
N VAL A 106 -0.41 1.54 3.68
CA VAL A 106 -0.38 0.39 4.59
C VAL A 106 -1.14 -0.81 4.02
N MET A 107 -2.31 -0.60 3.41
CA MET A 107 -3.04 -1.71 2.75
C MET A 107 -2.21 -2.36 1.64
N ASP A 108 -1.57 -1.53 0.80
CA ASP A 108 -0.73 -2.03 -0.29
C ASP A 108 0.51 -2.77 0.23
N SER A 109 1.16 -2.24 1.26
CA SER A 109 2.33 -2.85 1.89
C SER A 109 2.00 -4.19 2.55
N MET A 110 0.86 -4.27 3.23
CA MET A 110 0.46 -5.50 3.91
C MET A 110 0.05 -6.61 2.95
N ALA A 111 -0.31 -6.30 1.70
CA ALA A 111 -0.59 -7.33 0.70
C ALA A 111 0.64 -8.21 0.39
N CYS A 112 1.85 -7.70 0.61
CA CYS A 112 3.11 -8.47 0.59
C CYS A 112 3.73 -8.68 1.98
N ASN A 113 2.95 -8.58 3.05
CA ASN A 113 3.39 -8.72 4.45
C ASN A 113 4.45 -7.71 4.90
N TYR A 114 4.60 -6.55 4.23
CA TYR A 114 5.62 -5.56 4.59
C TYR A 114 5.25 -4.79 5.88
N LYS A 115 5.43 -5.47 7.01
CA LYS A 115 4.99 -5.07 8.36
C LYS A 115 5.54 -3.72 8.79
N GLU A 116 6.81 -3.46 8.50
CA GLU A 116 7.50 -2.22 8.88
C GLU A 116 6.73 -0.97 8.41
N ALA A 117 6.02 -1.06 7.28
CA ALA A 117 5.20 0.03 6.77
C ALA A 117 4.13 0.49 7.76
N VAL A 118 3.49 -0.43 8.50
CA VAL A 118 2.47 -0.09 9.50
C VAL A 118 3.09 0.78 10.59
N GLU A 119 4.23 0.36 11.14
CA GLU A 119 4.89 1.01 12.28
C GLU A 119 5.56 2.34 11.91
N LYS A 120 5.97 2.49 10.65
CA LYS A 120 6.54 3.73 10.11
C LYS A 120 5.47 4.74 9.73
N CYS A 121 4.34 4.29 9.20
CA CYS A 121 3.20 5.15 8.85
C CYS A 121 2.37 5.56 10.07
N PHE A 122 2.20 4.66 11.03
CA PHE A 122 1.38 4.86 12.24
C PHE A 122 2.17 4.75 13.56
N PRO A 123 3.26 5.50 13.77
CA PRO A 123 3.99 5.52 15.04
C PRO A 123 3.07 5.64 16.27
N GLU A 124 3.23 4.76 17.25
CA GLU A 124 2.38 4.70 18.44
C GLU A 124 2.39 6.02 19.22
N GLU A 125 3.56 6.68 19.30
CA GLU A 125 3.73 7.95 20.02
C GLU A 125 2.94 9.13 19.43
N LEU A 126 2.47 9.03 18.18
CA LEU A 126 1.64 10.07 17.56
C LEU A 126 0.18 10.00 18.02
N GLY A 127 -0.24 8.87 18.61
CA GLY A 127 -1.61 8.62 19.02
C GLY A 127 -2.59 8.53 17.84
N LEU A 128 -3.89 8.50 18.14
CA LEU A 128 -4.94 8.41 17.13
C LEU A 128 -4.95 9.60 16.15
N CYS A 129 -5.34 9.32 14.91
CA CYS A 129 -5.63 10.31 13.89
C CYS A 129 -6.79 11.22 14.33
N LYS A 130 -6.66 12.51 14.04
CA LYS A 130 -7.59 13.61 14.40
C LYS A 130 -8.04 14.42 13.19
N ASN A 131 -7.32 14.34 12.07
CA ASN A 131 -7.53 15.19 10.90
C ASN A 131 -7.39 14.41 9.60
N GLY A 132 -8.48 14.32 8.83
CA GLY A 132 -8.47 13.70 7.53
C GLY A 132 -9.84 13.48 6.93
N TYR A 133 -9.86 12.84 5.76
CA TYR A 133 -11.08 12.29 5.21
C TYR A 133 -11.71 11.30 6.22
N PRO A 134 -13.01 11.40 6.55
CA PRO A 134 -13.59 10.63 7.66
C PRO A 134 -13.35 9.11 7.62
N PHE A 135 -13.37 8.51 6.43
CA PHE A 135 -13.04 7.09 6.29
C PHE A 135 -11.60 6.79 6.72
N TYR A 136 -10.62 7.58 6.29
CA TYR A 136 -9.22 7.38 6.66
C TYR A 136 -9.01 7.49 8.17
N VAL A 137 -9.61 8.48 8.81
CA VAL A 137 -9.52 8.66 10.27
C VAL A 137 -10.11 7.45 10.99
N VAL A 138 -11.32 7.03 10.62
CA VAL A 138 -12.01 5.91 11.29
C VAL A 138 -11.27 4.59 11.06
N ALA A 139 -10.91 4.28 9.82
CA ALA A 139 -10.25 3.02 9.49
C ALA A 139 -8.83 2.94 10.07
N SER A 140 -8.06 4.03 10.01
CA SER A 140 -6.72 4.08 10.62
C SER A 140 -6.79 3.96 12.13
N ASN A 141 -7.73 4.66 12.80
CA ASN A 141 -7.86 4.57 14.26
C ASN A 141 -8.27 3.17 14.72
N LEU A 142 -9.19 2.49 14.00
CA LEU A 142 -9.52 1.10 14.28
C LEU A 142 -8.31 0.18 14.10
N LEU A 143 -7.60 0.32 12.98
CA LEU A 143 -6.38 -0.46 12.70
C LEU A 143 -5.31 -0.25 13.77
N MET A 144 -4.99 1.00 14.10
CA MET A 144 -3.99 1.35 15.12
C MET A 144 -4.38 0.80 16.50
N SER A 145 -5.65 0.93 16.88
CA SER A 145 -6.14 0.39 18.17
C SER A 145 -5.97 -1.13 18.25
N LEU A 146 -6.25 -1.85 17.16
CA LEU A 146 -6.01 -3.29 17.06
C LEU A 146 -4.51 -3.63 17.08
N TRP A 147 -3.73 -2.94 16.25
CA TRP A 147 -2.30 -3.21 16.02
C TRP A 147 -1.48 -3.04 17.30
N TYR A 148 -1.69 -1.93 18.01
CA TYR A 148 -1.02 -1.64 19.28
C TYR A 148 -1.74 -2.23 20.49
N LYS A 149 -2.82 -3.00 20.28
CA LYS A 149 -3.64 -3.60 21.34
C LYS A 149 -4.06 -2.58 22.41
N ASN A 150 -4.34 -1.34 21.98
CA ASN A 150 -4.60 -0.22 22.86
C ASN A 150 -6.12 -0.09 23.11
N GLN A 151 -6.56 -0.57 24.28
CA GLN A 151 -7.99 -0.59 24.62
C GLN A 151 -8.59 0.81 24.77
N GLN A 152 -7.83 1.77 25.31
CA GLN A 152 -8.31 3.15 25.44
C GLN A 152 -8.56 3.77 24.07
N TRP A 153 -7.69 3.50 23.10
CA TRP A 153 -7.91 3.94 21.72
C TRP A 153 -9.12 3.27 21.09
N MET A 154 -9.34 1.98 21.37
CA MET A 154 -10.51 1.24 20.89
C MET A 154 -11.82 1.84 21.41
N GLU A 155 -11.87 2.31 22.66
CA GLU A 155 -13.04 2.98 23.24
C GLU A 155 -13.44 4.26 22.46
N PHE A 156 -12.48 4.93 21.81
CA PHE A 156 -12.77 6.06 20.91
C PHE A 156 -13.04 5.62 19.48
N ALA A 157 -12.27 4.67 18.95
CA ALA A 157 -12.32 4.25 17.55
C ALA A 157 -13.60 3.46 17.22
N TYR A 158 -14.04 2.58 18.12
CA TYR A 158 -15.18 1.70 17.88
C TYR A 158 -16.51 2.46 17.71
N PRO A 159 -16.90 3.40 18.59
CA PRO A 159 -18.11 4.20 18.38
C PRO A 159 -18.05 5.07 17.12
N ALA A 160 -16.85 5.54 16.74
CA ALA A 160 -16.67 6.25 15.48
C ALA A 160 -16.91 5.34 14.27
N GLY A 161 -16.50 4.07 14.35
CA GLY A 161 -16.84 3.01 13.40
C GLY A 161 -18.34 2.78 13.29
N GLU A 162 -19.06 2.58 14.40
CA GLU A 162 -20.52 2.42 14.41
C GLU A 162 -21.22 3.61 13.76
N LYS A 163 -20.81 4.83 14.13
CA LYS A 163 -21.32 6.06 13.53
C LYS A 163 -21.05 6.09 12.03
N PHE A 164 -19.85 5.73 11.57
CA PHE A 164 -19.54 5.66 10.14
C PHE A 164 -20.43 4.65 9.41
N LEU A 165 -20.66 3.48 10.01
CA LEU A 165 -21.51 2.43 9.41
C LEU A 165 -23.00 2.80 9.35
N SER A 166 -23.50 3.64 10.25
CA SER A 166 -24.88 4.16 10.17
C SER A 166 -25.09 5.23 9.08
N GLN A 167 -24.01 5.83 8.57
CA GLN A 167 -24.10 6.89 7.58
C GLN A 167 -24.28 6.36 6.14
N LYS A 168 -24.82 7.23 5.27
CA LYS A 168 -24.87 7.02 3.82
C LYS A 168 -23.47 7.24 3.22
N LYS A 169 -22.61 6.23 3.35
CA LYS A 169 -21.22 6.19 2.85
C LYS A 169 -21.04 5.13 1.76
N GLY A 170 -19.90 5.15 1.07
CA GLY A 170 -19.56 4.18 0.04
C GLY A 170 -19.52 2.77 0.61
N LEU A 171 -20.12 1.80 -0.09
CA LEU A 171 -20.19 0.41 0.39
C LEU A 171 -18.80 -0.23 0.56
N TRP A 172 -17.84 0.17 -0.28
CA TRP A 172 -16.47 -0.30 -0.20
C TRP A 172 -15.78 0.11 1.10
N GLU A 173 -15.88 1.39 1.47
CA GLU A 173 -15.34 1.92 2.73
C GLU A 173 -16.03 1.30 3.95
N LYS A 174 -17.36 1.14 3.88
CA LYS A 174 -18.12 0.48 4.95
C LYS A 174 -17.71 -0.97 5.14
N ALA A 175 -17.38 -1.70 4.07
CA ALA A 175 -16.90 -3.07 4.16
C ALA A 175 -15.54 -3.14 4.90
N ILE A 176 -14.63 -2.21 4.60
CA ILE A 176 -13.32 -2.12 5.29
C ILE A 176 -13.50 -1.80 6.79
N VAL A 177 -14.35 -0.83 7.13
CA VAL A 177 -14.65 -0.50 8.55
C VAL A 177 -15.32 -1.68 9.25
N SER A 178 -16.27 -2.35 8.59
CA SER A 178 -16.95 -3.53 9.13
C SER A 178 -15.98 -4.68 9.40
N TYR A 179 -15.00 -4.89 8.53
CA TYR A 179 -13.95 -5.89 8.70
C TYR A 179 -13.12 -5.63 9.96
N LEU A 180 -12.57 -4.41 10.10
CA LEU A 180 -11.77 -4.05 11.28
C LEU A 180 -12.57 -4.15 12.58
N MET A 181 -13.84 -3.74 12.56
CA MET A 181 -14.73 -3.90 13.73
C MET A 181 -15.02 -5.37 14.05
N ALA A 182 -15.20 -6.22 13.03
CA ALA A 182 -15.39 -7.66 13.22
C ALA A 182 -14.17 -8.33 13.87
N LEU A 183 -12.95 -7.93 13.46
CA LEU A 183 -11.72 -8.37 14.11
C LEU A 183 -11.68 -7.97 15.60
N SER A 184 -12.06 -6.72 15.93
CA SER A 184 -12.14 -6.25 17.32
C SER A 184 -13.10 -7.08 18.17
N ASN A 185 -14.25 -7.46 17.59
CA ASN A 185 -15.26 -8.28 18.24
C ASN A 185 -14.93 -9.78 18.26
N LYS A 186 -13.80 -10.20 17.66
CA LYS A 186 -13.44 -11.61 17.44
C LYS A 186 -14.53 -12.40 16.68
N ASP A 187 -15.20 -11.72 15.75
CA ASP A 187 -16.26 -12.27 14.91
C ASP A 187 -15.72 -12.64 13.52
N MET A 188 -15.27 -13.89 13.38
CA MET A 188 -14.61 -14.37 12.15
C MET A 188 -15.58 -14.59 10.99
N GLU A 189 -16.85 -14.87 11.28
CA GLU A 189 -17.90 -15.00 10.26
C GLU A 189 -18.15 -13.63 9.62
N LYS A 190 -18.37 -12.61 10.45
CA LYS A 190 -18.55 -11.25 9.96
C LYS A 190 -17.29 -10.68 9.30
N ALA A 191 -16.10 -11.04 9.79
CA ALA A 191 -14.85 -10.68 9.12
C ALA A 191 -14.75 -11.31 7.73
N THR A 192 -15.12 -12.58 7.59
CA THR A 192 -15.18 -13.28 6.30
C THR A 192 -16.13 -12.60 5.32
N GLU A 193 -17.36 -12.30 5.75
CA GLU A 193 -18.36 -11.59 4.94
C GLU A 193 -17.87 -10.21 4.52
N ALA A 194 -17.38 -9.41 5.46
CA ALA A 194 -16.91 -8.06 5.21
C ALA A 194 -15.74 -8.05 4.21
N LEU A 195 -14.80 -9.00 4.32
CA LEU A 195 -13.67 -9.10 3.40
C LEU A 195 -14.12 -9.45 1.97
N SER A 196 -15.11 -10.34 1.83
CA SER A 196 -15.75 -10.64 0.55
C SER A 196 -16.43 -9.40 -0.06
N ASP A 197 -17.09 -8.60 0.78
CA ASP A 197 -17.70 -7.34 0.36
C ASP A 197 -16.66 -6.28 -0.04
N VAL A 198 -15.48 -6.23 0.59
CA VAL A 198 -14.36 -5.38 0.12
C VAL A 198 -14.00 -5.74 -1.32
N CYS A 199 -13.78 -7.02 -1.61
CA CYS A 199 -13.47 -7.48 -2.97
C CYS A 199 -14.57 -7.13 -3.97
N LYS A 200 -15.83 -7.41 -3.62
CA LYS A 200 -17.01 -7.14 -4.44
C LYS A 200 -17.17 -5.66 -4.76
N HIS A 201 -17.09 -4.79 -3.76
CA HIS A 201 -17.32 -3.36 -3.93
C HIS A 201 -16.15 -2.63 -4.58
N SER A 202 -14.91 -3.11 -4.43
CA SER A 202 -13.74 -2.55 -5.13
C SER A 202 -13.87 -2.55 -6.66
N THR A 203 -14.67 -3.47 -7.23
CA THR A 203 -14.92 -3.51 -8.68
C THR A 203 -15.90 -2.43 -9.16
N ARG A 204 -16.65 -1.81 -8.24
CA ARG A 204 -17.72 -0.85 -8.55
C ARG A 204 -17.31 0.60 -8.33
N ILE A 205 -16.18 0.84 -7.66
CA ILE A 205 -15.68 2.20 -7.43
C ILE A 205 -15.21 2.82 -8.75
N ASP A 206 -15.23 4.13 -8.84
CA ASP A 206 -14.71 4.85 -9.99
C ASP A 206 -13.19 4.89 -9.95
N ARG A 207 -12.55 3.93 -10.64
CA ARG A 207 -11.10 3.82 -10.83
C ARG A 207 -10.80 3.09 -12.14
N PRO A 208 -9.59 3.26 -12.72
CA PRO A 208 -9.21 2.56 -13.95
C PRO A 208 -9.43 1.05 -13.84
N LYS A 209 -9.93 0.43 -14.91
CA LYS A 209 -10.37 -0.98 -14.90
C LYS A 209 -9.26 -1.94 -14.49
N ILE A 210 -8.02 -1.60 -14.84
CA ILE A 210 -6.86 -2.44 -14.51
C ILE A 210 -6.66 -2.63 -13.01
N TYR A 211 -6.79 -1.55 -12.21
CA TYR A 211 -6.70 -1.60 -10.75
C TYR A 211 -7.85 -2.38 -10.10
N LYS A 212 -8.93 -2.68 -10.83
CA LYS A 212 -10.05 -3.50 -10.32
C LYS A 212 -9.80 -5.00 -10.46
N CYS A 213 -8.77 -5.42 -11.19
CA CYS A 213 -8.49 -6.82 -11.44
C CYS A 213 -7.84 -7.53 -10.25
N PHE A 214 -7.13 -6.79 -9.41
CA PHE A 214 -6.46 -7.28 -8.22
C PHE A 214 -6.83 -6.37 -7.04
N CYS A 215 -7.56 -6.90 -6.07
CA CYS A 215 -7.97 -6.13 -4.89
C CYS A 215 -6.86 -6.19 -3.84
N THR A 216 -5.85 -5.34 -4.00
CA THR A 216 -4.72 -5.26 -3.07
C THR A 216 -5.19 -5.02 -1.64
N GLU A 217 -6.25 -4.22 -1.45
CA GLU A 217 -6.76 -3.83 -0.14
C GLU A 217 -7.29 -5.02 0.65
N ALA A 218 -7.98 -5.96 -0.01
CA ALA A 218 -8.42 -7.18 0.64
C ALA A 218 -7.25 -8.10 1.01
N HIS A 219 -6.18 -8.15 0.21
CA HIS A 219 -4.98 -8.91 0.57
C HIS A 219 -4.27 -8.29 1.77
N GLY A 220 -4.16 -6.95 1.80
CA GLY A 220 -3.62 -6.23 2.95
C GLY A 220 -4.40 -6.49 4.23
N LEU A 221 -5.73 -6.37 4.18
CA LEU A 221 -6.60 -6.67 5.33
C LEU A 221 -6.49 -8.12 5.81
N TYR A 222 -6.48 -9.09 4.89
CA TYR A 222 -6.31 -10.50 5.23
C TYR A 222 -4.98 -10.75 5.96
N GLN A 223 -3.88 -10.17 5.47
CA GLN A 223 -2.58 -10.31 6.13
C GLN A 223 -2.48 -9.54 7.43
N ILE A 224 -3.14 -8.39 7.55
CA ILE A 224 -3.25 -7.68 8.84
C ILE A 224 -3.90 -8.58 9.89
N ALA A 225 -5.00 -9.27 9.57
CA ALA A 225 -5.65 -10.17 10.52
C ALA A 225 -4.72 -11.27 11.05
N ARG A 226 -3.79 -11.77 10.21
CA ARG A 226 -2.77 -12.75 10.63
C ARG A 226 -1.87 -12.23 11.76
N TYR A 227 -1.54 -10.94 11.75
CA TYR A 227 -0.73 -10.33 12.82
C TYR A 227 -1.56 -9.98 14.08
N LEU A 228 -2.86 -9.78 13.92
CA LEU A 228 -3.74 -9.36 15.01
C LEU A 228 -4.33 -10.54 15.81
N LEU A 229 -4.53 -11.68 15.16
CA LEU A 229 -5.28 -12.82 15.71
C LEU A 229 -4.37 -13.96 16.14
N SER A 230 -4.95 -14.88 16.93
CA SER A 230 -4.38 -16.22 17.11
C SER A 230 -4.40 -16.98 15.79
N GLU A 231 -3.55 -18.00 15.64
CA GLU A 231 -3.57 -18.86 14.46
C GLU A 231 -4.93 -19.55 14.27
N GLU A 232 -5.57 -19.98 15.36
CA GLU A 232 -6.90 -20.59 15.36
C GLU A 232 -7.96 -19.63 14.79
N ASP A 233 -8.02 -18.40 15.31
CA ASP A 233 -9.00 -17.42 14.85
C ASP A 233 -8.72 -16.97 13.41
N PHE A 234 -7.46 -16.75 13.05
CA PHE A 234 -7.08 -16.39 11.69
C PHE A 234 -7.50 -17.47 10.67
N ASN A 235 -7.31 -18.75 11.01
CA ASN A 235 -7.70 -19.86 10.15
C ASN A 235 -9.21 -20.01 9.97
N ARG A 236 -10.03 -19.36 10.81
CA ARG A 236 -11.49 -19.28 10.67
C ARG A 236 -11.95 -18.18 9.71
N ILE A 237 -11.08 -17.27 9.29
CA ILE A 237 -11.39 -16.27 8.25
C ILE A 237 -11.23 -16.93 6.87
N GLU A 238 -12.33 -17.06 6.14
CA GLU A 238 -12.28 -17.63 4.80
C GLU A 238 -11.72 -16.63 3.78
N MET A 239 -10.88 -17.13 2.86
CA MET A 239 -10.40 -16.34 1.74
C MET A 239 -11.56 -16.03 0.76
N PRO A 240 -11.77 -14.75 0.36
CA PRO A 240 -12.82 -14.37 -0.57
C PRO A 240 -12.83 -15.21 -1.85
N ALA A 241 -14.02 -15.62 -2.31
CA ALA A 241 -14.18 -16.36 -3.57
C ALA A 241 -14.17 -15.46 -4.82
N ASN A 242 -14.13 -14.14 -4.64
CA ASN A 242 -14.18 -13.15 -5.70
C ASN A 242 -13.00 -13.29 -6.67
N ASP A 243 -13.27 -13.11 -7.96
CA ASP A 243 -12.29 -13.26 -9.03
C ASP A 243 -11.12 -12.26 -8.96
N ASN A 244 -11.15 -11.23 -8.09
CA ASN A 244 -10.06 -10.27 -7.89
C ASN A 244 -9.24 -10.50 -6.61
N PHE A 245 -9.48 -11.61 -5.89
CA PHE A 245 -8.69 -12.06 -4.74
C PHE A 245 -7.80 -13.26 -5.13
N CYS A 246 -6.49 -13.12 -5.02
CA CYS A 246 -5.52 -14.12 -5.47
C CYS A 246 -5.17 -15.10 -4.35
N LYS A 247 -6.00 -16.13 -4.16
CA LYS A 247 -5.76 -17.20 -3.16
C LYS A 247 -4.39 -17.89 -3.32
N GLY A 248 -3.90 -17.96 -4.56
CA GLY A 248 -2.58 -18.53 -4.86
C GLY A 248 -1.42 -17.71 -4.28
N LEU A 249 -1.54 -16.37 -4.24
CA LEU A 249 -0.54 -15.52 -3.60
C LEU A 249 -0.47 -15.82 -2.10
N ILE A 250 -1.62 -15.90 -1.43
CA ILE A 250 -1.69 -16.26 0.00
C ILE A 250 -1.09 -17.64 0.25
N SER A 251 -1.40 -18.61 -0.61
CA SER A 251 -0.87 -19.99 -0.50
C SER A 251 0.65 -20.02 -0.68
N TRP A 252 1.18 -19.26 -1.64
CA TRP A 252 2.62 -19.10 -1.84
C TRP A 252 3.27 -18.42 -0.63
N GLN A 253 2.71 -17.32 -0.13
CA GLN A 253 3.22 -16.61 1.05
C GLN A 253 3.28 -17.55 2.26
N ARG A 254 2.21 -18.32 2.52
CA ARG A 254 2.18 -19.32 3.60
C ARG A 254 3.28 -20.37 3.46
N LYS A 255 3.46 -20.92 2.24
CA LYS A 255 4.52 -21.92 1.96
C LYS A 255 5.93 -21.37 2.19
N HIS A 256 6.12 -20.07 2.06
CA HIS A 256 7.40 -19.38 2.22
C HIS A 256 7.46 -18.57 3.54
N ASN A 257 6.70 -18.98 4.55
CA ASN A 257 6.71 -18.40 5.90
C ASN A 257 6.39 -16.89 5.96
N TYR A 258 5.51 -16.42 5.06
CA TYR A 258 5.03 -15.04 4.97
C TYR A 258 6.18 -14.01 4.92
N PRO A 259 6.96 -13.97 3.82
CA PRO A 259 8.12 -13.09 3.74
C PRO A 259 7.71 -11.63 3.95
N GLU A 260 8.32 -10.97 4.95
CA GLU A 260 8.01 -9.57 5.30
C GLU A 260 8.78 -8.55 4.47
N LYS A 261 9.70 -9.03 3.62
CA LYS A 261 10.45 -8.24 2.65
C LYS A 261 10.43 -8.96 1.31
N GLY A 262 10.46 -8.19 0.23
CA GLY A 262 10.68 -8.69 -1.12
C GLY A 262 11.96 -8.12 -1.71
N ASN A 263 12.25 -8.49 -2.95
CA ASN A 263 13.29 -7.87 -3.76
C ASN A 263 12.72 -6.75 -4.63
N MET A 264 13.56 -5.76 -4.97
CA MET A 264 13.22 -4.82 -6.04
C MET A 264 13.14 -5.58 -7.36
N ILE A 265 12.12 -5.29 -8.17
CA ILE A 265 11.93 -5.93 -9.48
C ILE A 265 12.66 -5.21 -10.62
N VAL A 266 13.32 -4.09 -10.30
CA VAL A 266 14.12 -3.30 -11.24
C VAL A 266 15.48 -3.08 -10.59
N HIS A 267 16.53 -3.32 -11.38
CA HIS A 267 17.88 -2.87 -11.09
C HIS A 267 18.27 -1.88 -12.18
N TYR A 268 18.47 -0.62 -11.78
CA TYR A 268 18.84 0.44 -12.71
C TYR A 268 20.31 0.30 -13.13
N PRO A 269 20.65 0.63 -14.39
CA PRO A 269 22.04 0.63 -14.86
C PRO A 269 22.87 1.72 -14.17
N GLU A 270 24.20 1.68 -14.34
CA GLU A 270 25.18 2.56 -13.68
C GLU A 270 24.82 4.05 -13.80
N GLU A 271 24.36 4.47 -14.98
CA GLU A 271 23.99 5.87 -15.24
C GLU A 271 22.76 6.34 -14.44
N LEU A 272 21.97 5.41 -13.92
CA LEU A 272 20.76 5.63 -13.11
C LEU A 272 20.91 5.05 -11.69
N ASP A 273 22.13 4.72 -11.25
CA ASP A 273 22.36 3.97 -10.00
C ASP A 273 21.86 4.69 -8.74
N VAL A 274 21.78 6.03 -8.79
CA VAL A 274 21.11 6.84 -7.76
C VAL A 274 19.70 6.35 -7.43
N MET A 275 18.97 5.80 -8.42
CA MET A 275 17.64 5.24 -8.22
C MET A 275 17.67 3.92 -7.43
N ASN A 276 18.70 3.09 -7.59
CA ASN A 276 18.90 1.88 -6.77
C ASN A 276 19.12 2.29 -5.30
N HIS A 277 20.05 3.21 -5.05
CA HIS A 277 20.34 3.70 -3.70
C HIS A 277 19.11 4.32 -3.02
N ILE A 278 18.31 5.08 -3.78
CA ILE A 278 17.05 5.64 -3.28
C ILE A 278 16.09 4.56 -2.82
N LEU A 279 15.90 3.50 -3.61
CA LEU A 279 14.97 2.42 -3.27
C LEU A 279 15.47 1.55 -2.10
N ASP A 280 16.79 1.52 -1.88
CA ASP A 280 17.42 0.82 -0.76
C ASP A 280 17.35 1.58 0.57
N LEU A 281 17.01 2.87 0.56
CA LEU A 281 16.88 3.67 1.78
C LEU A 281 15.87 3.08 2.77
N PRO A 282 16.07 3.27 4.09
CA PRO A 282 15.09 2.87 5.08
C PRO A 282 13.75 3.61 4.88
N LEU A 283 12.65 3.00 5.33
CA LEU A 283 11.35 3.67 5.26
C LEU A 283 11.35 4.94 6.14
N PRO A 284 10.86 6.07 5.61
CA PRO A 284 10.72 7.28 6.41
C PRO A 284 9.67 7.04 7.49
N ARG A 285 10.04 7.35 8.75
CA ARG A 285 9.08 7.37 9.86
C ARG A 285 8.21 8.61 9.76
N CYS A 286 6.89 8.46 9.91
CA CYS A 286 5.95 9.56 9.89
C CYS A 286 6.26 10.55 11.02
N VAL A 287 6.27 11.84 10.68
CA VAL A 287 6.38 12.95 11.62
C VAL A 287 5.19 13.86 11.40
N LEU A 288 4.62 14.43 12.47
CA LEU A 288 3.55 15.41 12.37
C LEU A 288 4.05 16.79 12.80
N LYS A 289 3.47 17.83 12.21
CA LYS A 289 3.59 19.21 12.65
C LYS A 289 2.24 19.78 13.05
N GLY A 290 2.26 20.84 13.86
CA GLY A 290 1.05 21.47 14.40
C GLY A 290 0.48 20.70 15.60
N SER A 291 -0.73 21.05 16.01
CA SER A 291 -1.38 20.50 17.20
C SER A 291 -2.89 20.31 17.02
N GLY A 292 -3.46 19.37 17.77
CA GLY A 292 -4.88 19.04 17.73
C GLY A 292 -5.38 18.68 16.33
N GLY A 293 -6.58 19.14 15.96
CA GLY A 293 -7.17 18.92 14.64
C GLY A 293 -6.48 19.64 13.48
N ARG A 294 -5.39 20.39 13.73
CA ARG A 294 -4.56 21.02 12.69
C ARG A 294 -3.26 20.24 12.42
N GLN A 295 -3.11 19.07 13.04
CA GLN A 295 -1.95 18.21 12.77
C GLN A 295 -1.96 17.76 11.31
N THR A 296 -0.80 17.86 10.68
CA THR A 296 -0.55 17.36 9.33
C THR A 296 0.82 16.69 9.26
N ILE A 297 1.02 15.84 8.25
CA ILE A 297 2.31 15.21 8.00
C ILE A 297 3.39 16.29 7.75
N ASP A 298 4.50 16.18 8.47
CA ASP A 298 5.67 17.04 8.30
C ASP A 298 6.64 16.45 7.27
N THR A 299 6.27 16.57 6.00
CA THR A 299 7.10 16.07 4.89
C THR A 299 8.47 16.74 4.83
N GLU A 300 8.60 17.97 5.31
CA GLU A 300 9.88 18.68 5.29
C GLU A 300 10.84 18.07 6.30
N GLN A 301 10.37 17.77 7.51
CA GLN A 301 11.19 17.05 8.48
C GLN A 301 11.49 15.62 8.02
N MET A 302 10.52 14.91 7.45
CA MET A 302 10.73 13.56 6.96
C MET A 302 11.76 13.51 5.82
N LYS A 303 11.73 14.47 4.88
CA LYS A 303 12.76 14.62 3.83
C LYS A 303 14.14 14.89 4.41
N LYS A 304 14.27 15.79 5.38
CA LYS A 304 15.55 16.06 6.06
C LYS A 304 16.12 14.79 6.70
N ASN A 305 15.28 14.02 7.37
CA ASN A 305 15.69 12.75 7.98
C ASN A 305 16.17 11.78 6.88
N LEU A 306 15.44 11.65 5.78
CA LEU A 306 15.80 10.75 4.68
C LEU A 306 17.11 11.17 3.98
N ILE A 307 17.34 12.47 3.79
CA ILE A 307 18.60 13.00 3.24
C ILE A 307 19.77 12.70 4.18
N ALA A 308 19.57 12.83 5.49
CA ALA A 308 20.60 12.51 6.47
C ALA A 308 20.97 11.01 6.44
N GLU A 309 19.98 10.13 6.30
CA GLU A 309 20.21 8.69 6.10
C GLU A 309 21.00 8.45 4.80
N PHE A 310 20.62 9.08 3.70
CA PHE A 310 21.30 8.95 2.41
C PHE A 310 22.76 9.41 2.47
N ALA A 311 23.03 10.57 3.07
CA ALA A 311 24.39 11.10 3.21
C ALA A 311 25.29 10.25 4.13
N GLY A 312 24.71 9.47 5.03
CA GLY A 312 25.44 8.54 5.91
C GLY A 312 25.80 7.20 5.27
N VAL A 313 25.30 6.90 4.07
CA VAL A 313 25.64 5.69 3.31
C VAL A 313 26.96 5.87 2.53
N ASP A 314 27.40 7.11 2.32
CA ASP A 314 28.64 7.48 1.61
C ASP A 314 29.88 7.66 2.52
N SER A 315 29.82 7.27 3.80
CA SER A 315 30.91 7.37 4.79
C SER A 315 31.36 6.03 5.35
#